data_AF-A0A524CU00-F1
#
_entry.id   AF-A0A524CU00-F1
#
_cell.length_a   1.000
_cell.length_b   1.000
_cell.length_c   1.000
_cell.angle_alpha   90.00
_cell.angle_beta   90.00
_cell.angle_gamma   90.00
#
_symmetry.space_group_name_H-M   'P 1'
#
loop_
_entity.id
_entity.type
_entity.pdbx_description
1 polymer ?
#
loop_
_entity_poly.entity_id
_entity_poly.type
_entity_poly.pdbx_seq_one_letter_code
_entity_poly.pdbx_strand_id
1 'polypeptide(L)'
;MTLYRSLLAMRKKHRALQTGAYRPLAESPPDCFLYLRETERDQLLIALNFSDQEKSLSLPSLEKAEVILSTTLQRKRSITNPLKLHPREGVIIHL
;
A
#
# COMPACT_ATOMS: atom_id res chain seq x y z
N MET A 1 7.85 13.96 12.50
CA MET A 1 6.94 14.20 11.36
C MET A 1 5.61 13.52 11.64
N THR A 2 4.48 14.10 11.26
CA THR A 2 3.17 13.44 11.39
C THR A 2 2.85 12.63 10.13
N LEU A 3 2.21 11.47 10.28
CA LEU A 3 1.81 10.59 9.18
C LEU A 3 1.07 11.35 8.06
N TYR A 4 0.17 12.25 8.44
CA TYR A 4 -0.58 13.07 7.49
C TYR A 4 0.31 13.94 6.59
N ARG A 5 1.36 14.58 7.15
CA ARG A 5 2.32 15.37 6.35
C ARG A 5 3.10 14.47 5.39
N SER A 6 3.46 13.27 5.81
CA SER A 6 4.11 12.28 4.95
C SER A 6 3.22 11.84 3.79
N LEU A 7 1.92 11.60 4.05
CA LEU A 7 0.93 11.26 3.03
C LEU A 7 0.74 12.39 2.01
N LEU A 8 0.66 13.66 2.47
CA LEU A 8 0.55 14.81 1.57
C LEU A 8 1.81 14.99 0.70
N ALA A 9 3.00 14.85 1.30
CA ALA A 9 4.25 14.94 0.55
C ALA A 9 4.35 13.84 -0.51
N MET A 10 3.92 12.63 -0.16
CA MET A 10 3.94 11.48 -1.06
C MET A 10 2.89 11.62 -2.18
N ARG A 11 1.66 12.05 -1.86
CA ARG A 11 0.63 12.38 -2.87
C ARG A 11 1.16 13.39 -3.89
N LYS A 12 1.94 14.40 -3.47
CA LYS A 12 2.54 15.38 -4.40
C LYS A 12 3.60 14.79 -5.32
N LYS A 13 4.34 13.76 -4.88
CA LYS A 13 5.44 13.13 -5.63
C LYS A 13 4.96 12.10 -6.65
N HIS A 14 3.83 11.43 -6.39
CA HIS A 14 3.33 10.34 -7.23
C HIS A 14 2.05 10.74 -7.97
N ARG A 15 2.12 10.83 -9.31
CA ARG A 15 0.97 11.18 -10.15
C ARG A 15 -0.16 10.14 -10.03
N ALA A 16 0.18 8.87 -9.85
CA ALA A 16 -0.78 7.80 -9.65
C ALA A 16 -1.76 8.09 -8.51
N LEU A 17 -1.32 8.71 -7.42
CA LEU A 17 -2.21 9.03 -6.30
C LEU A 17 -3.08 10.26 -6.53
N GLN A 18 -2.64 11.17 -7.39
CA GLN A 18 -3.38 12.39 -7.70
C GLN A 18 -4.49 12.09 -8.70
N THR A 19 -4.13 11.56 -9.87
CA THR A 19 -5.01 11.43 -11.03
C THR A 19 -5.02 10.03 -11.62
N GLY A 20 -4.23 9.09 -11.08
CA GLY A 20 -4.22 7.71 -11.55
C GLY A 20 -5.57 7.02 -11.34
N ALA A 21 -5.90 6.12 -12.26
CA ALA A 21 -7.10 5.31 -12.22
C ALA A 21 -7.16 4.52 -10.91
N TYR A 22 -8.37 4.41 -10.36
CA TYR A 22 -8.63 3.57 -9.19
C TYR A 22 -9.09 2.20 -9.67
N ARG A 23 -8.44 1.14 -9.17
CA ARG A 23 -8.82 -0.23 -9.48
C ARG A 23 -8.86 -1.07 -8.20
N PRO A 24 -10.05 -1.48 -7.73
CA PRO A 24 -10.13 -2.37 -6.58
C PRO A 24 -9.57 -3.75 -6.93
N LEU A 25 -8.89 -4.40 -5.99
CA LEU A 25 -8.51 -5.80 -6.14
C LEU A 25 -9.71 -6.66 -5.74
N ALA A 26 -10.18 -7.49 -6.68
CA ALA A 26 -11.35 -8.34 -6.50
C ALA A 26 -11.18 -9.34 -5.34
N GLU A 27 -9.94 -9.81 -5.15
CA GLU A 27 -9.58 -10.73 -4.07
C GLU A 27 -8.84 -9.96 -2.98
N SER A 28 -9.58 -9.59 -1.93
CA SER A 28 -9.02 -9.06 -0.70
C SER A 28 -9.50 -9.91 0.48
N PRO A 29 -8.64 -10.23 1.45
CA PRO A 29 -9.09 -10.89 2.66
C PRO A 29 -10.14 -10.05 3.40
N PRO A 30 -11.01 -10.68 4.20
CA PRO A 30 -11.93 -9.94 5.07
C PRO A 30 -11.19 -8.89 5.89
N ASP A 31 -11.82 -7.73 6.06
CA ASP A 31 -11.29 -6.57 6.76
C ASP A 31 -10.06 -5.92 6.11
N CYS A 32 -9.63 -6.37 4.92
CA CYS A 32 -8.60 -5.70 4.15
C CYS A 32 -9.22 -4.90 3.00
N PHE A 33 -8.73 -3.70 2.76
CA PHE A 33 -9.08 -2.90 1.60
C PHE A 33 -7.86 -2.67 0.73
N LEU A 34 -7.87 -3.33 -0.43
CA LEU A 34 -6.76 -3.37 -1.36
C LEU A 34 -7.18 -2.76 -2.69
N TYR A 35 -6.39 -1.82 -3.19
CA TYR A 35 -6.65 -1.22 -4.49
C TYR A 35 -5.37 -0.66 -5.12
N LEU A 36 -5.38 -0.59 -6.45
CA LEU A 36 -4.34 0.02 -7.23
C LEU A 36 -4.69 1.48 -7.54
N ARG A 37 -3.64 2.29 -7.60
CA ARG A 37 -3.65 3.59 -8.25
C ARG A 37 -2.64 3.55 -9.37
N GLU A 38 -3.11 3.73 -10.60
CA GLU A 38 -2.27 3.50 -11.77
C GLU A 38 -2.37 4.61 -12.82
N THR A 39 -1.22 4.91 -13.42
CA THR A 39 -1.08 5.68 -14.65
C THR A 39 -0.32 4.83 -15.65
N GLU A 40 -0.08 5.34 -16.85
CA GLU A 40 0.76 4.68 -17.85
C GLU A 40 2.20 4.38 -17.38
N ARG A 41 2.72 5.09 -16.35
CA ARG A 41 4.14 5.04 -15.96
C ARG A 41 4.38 4.76 -14.48
N ASP A 42 3.34 4.69 -13.67
CA ASP A 42 3.44 4.63 -12.21
C ASP A 42 2.26 3.82 -11.69
N GLN A 43 2.54 2.79 -10.91
CA GLN A 43 1.55 1.89 -10.34
C GLN A 43 1.83 1.70 -8.86
N LEU A 44 0.83 1.99 -8.04
CA LEU A 44 0.92 1.90 -6.60
C LEU A 44 -0.17 0.98 -6.08
N LEU A 45 0.21 0.07 -5.20
CA LEU A 45 -0.72 -0.74 -4.40
C LEU A 45 -0.93 -0.07 -3.04
N ILE A 46 -2.19 0.16 -2.70
CA ILE A 46 -2.61 0.60 -1.37
C ILE A 46 -3.23 -0.61 -0.68
N ALA A 47 -2.69 -0.95 0.49
CA ALA A 47 -3.16 -2.07 1.29
C ALA A 47 -3.48 -1.58 2.70
N LEU A 48 -4.76 -1.65 3.09
CA LEU A 48 -5.24 -1.25 4.41
C LEU A 48 -5.79 -2.46 5.15
N ASN A 49 -5.36 -2.63 6.40
CA ASN A 49 -5.97 -3.55 7.35
C ASN A 49 -6.91 -2.78 8.27
N PHE A 50 -8.22 -3.07 8.21
CA PHE A 50 -9.23 -2.46 9.07
C PHE A 50 -9.49 -3.24 10.36
N SER A 51 -8.90 -4.43 10.53
CA SER A 51 -9.06 -5.19 11.76
C SER A 51 -7.99 -4.85 12.80
N ASP A 52 -8.17 -5.38 14.00
CA ASP A 52 -7.21 -5.37 15.08
C ASP A 52 -6.27 -6.59 15.11
N GLN A 53 -6.32 -7.43 14.07
CA GLN A 53 -5.52 -8.65 13.92
C GLN A 53 -4.47 -8.48 12.82
N GLU A 54 -3.37 -9.21 12.89
CA GLU A 54 -2.43 -9.33 11.76
C GLU A 54 -3.12 -9.98 10.55
N LYS A 55 -2.90 -9.43 9.35
CA LYS A 55 -3.42 -9.98 8.10
C LYS A 55 -2.25 -10.30 7.16
N SER A 56 -2.30 -11.46 6.53
CA SER A 56 -1.30 -11.87 5.53
C SER A 56 -1.90 -11.79 4.14
N LEU A 57 -1.23 -11.07 3.23
CA LEU A 57 -1.65 -10.89 1.84
C LEU A 57 -0.67 -11.63 0.92
N SER A 58 -1.18 -12.58 0.14
CA SER A 58 -0.43 -13.21 -0.94
C SER A 58 -0.62 -12.40 -2.21
N LEU A 59 0.43 -11.71 -2.66
CA LEU A 59 0.36 -10.86 -3.85
C LEU A 59 1.21 -11.50 -4.95
N PRO A 60 0.65 -11.76 -6.15
CA PRO A 60 1.31 -12.56 -7.19
C PRO A 60 2.51 -11.87 -7.86
N SER A 61 2.84 -10.62 -7.52
CA SER A 61 3.93 -9.87 -8.16
C SER A 61 4.54 -8.81 -7.22
N LEU A 62 5.53 -9.22 -6.42
CA LEU A 62 6.24 -8.33 -5.47
C LEU A 62 7.76 -8.25 -5.72
N GLU A 63 8.28 -8.89 -6.78
CA GLU A 63 9.73 -9.05 -6.97
C GLU A 63 10.52 -7.73 -7.05
N LYS A 64 9.89 -6.65 -7.54
CA LYS A 64 10.47 -5.30 -7.61
C LYS A 64 9.70 -4.28 -6.79
N ALA A 65 8.77 -4.75 -5.96
CA ALA A 65 7.89 -3.87 -5.22
C ALA A 65 8.59 -3.31 -3.98
N GLU A 66 8.36 -2.03 -3.69
CA GLU A 66 8.96 -1.34 -2.54
C GLU A 66 7.91 -0.67 -1.66
N VAL A 67 8.05 -0.81 -0.35
CA VAL A 67 7.26 -0.03 0.61
C VAL A 67 7.73 1.42 0.58
N ILE A 68 6.84 2.32 0.18
CA ILE A 68 7.12 3.76 0.20
C ILE A 68 6.75 4.36 1.56
N LEU A 69 5.63 3.92 2.13
CA LEU A 69 5.12 4.45 3.38
C LEU A 69 4.26 3.41 4.09
N SER A 70 4.34 3.38 5.42
CA SER A 70 3.41 2.67 6.30
C SER A 70 2.90 3.62 7.38
N THR A 71 1.68 3.40 7.88
CA THR A 71 1.14 4.14 9.03
C THR A 71 1.98 3.97 10.29
N THR A 72 2.66 2.84 10.46
CA THR A 72 3.57 2.58 11.60
C THR A 72 4.89 3.35 11.48
N LEU A 73 5.23 3.81 10.27
CA LEU A 73 6.48 4.51 9.90
C LEU A 73 7.77 3.72 10.18
N GLN A 74 7.68 2.45 10.57
CA GLN A 74 8.82 1.61 10.97
C GLN A 74 9.13 0.49 9.97
N ARG A 75 8.35 0.40 8.89
CA ARG A 75 8.47 -0.68 7.91
C ARG A 75 9.73 -0.51 7.06
N LYS A 76 10.43 -1.62 6.81
CA LYS A 76 11.53 -1.67 5.84
C LYS A 76 10.97 -1.49 4.42
N ARG A 77 11.80 -0.99 3.50
CA ARG A 77 11.43 -0.83 2.09
C ARG A 77 11.22 -2.16 1.37
N SER A 78 12.00 -3.18 1.73
CA SER A 78 11.86 -4.51 1.14
C SER A 78 10.55 -5.18 1.55
N ILE A 79 9.96 -5.90 0.60
CA ILE A 79 8.70 -6.61 0.78
C ILE A 79 8.96 -8.12 0.88
N THR A 80 8.21 -8.78 1.76
CA THR A 80 8.12 -10.24 1.84
C THR A 80 6.82 -10.71 1.19
N ASN A 81 6.82 -11.93 0.67
CA ASN A 81 5.60 -12.63 0.25
C ASN A 81 5.44 -13.89 1.12
N PRO A 82 4.38 -14.01 1.95
CA PRO A 82 3.25 -13.10 2.07
C PRO A 82 3.61 -11.76 2.73
N LEU A 83 2.88 -10.72 2.34
CA LEU A 83 2.96 -9.39 2.92
C LEU A 83 2.15 -9.38 4.23
N LYS A 84 2.82 -9.17 5.36
CA LYS A 84 2.16 -9.02 6.67
C LYS A 84 1.76 -7.58 6.94
N LEU A 85 0.48 -7.36 7.22
CA LEU A 85 -0.06 -6.09 7.70
C LEU A 85 -0.33 -6.19 9.19
N HIS A 86 0.24 -5.27 9.96
CA HIS A 86 -0.07 -5.12 11.37
C HIS A 86 -1.55 -4.69 11.59
N PRO A 87 -2.09 -4.87 12.80
CA PRO A 87 -3.38 -4.32 13.18
C PRO A 87 -3.50 -2.84 12.80
N ARG A 88 -4.58 -2.46 12.11
CA ARG A 88 -4.86 -1.07 11.69
C ARG A 88 -3.76 -0.44 10.82
N GLU A 89 -2.93 -1.25 10.17
CA GLU A 89 -1.86 -0.77 9.31
C GLU A 89 -2.36 -0.43 7.92
N GLY A 90 -1.91 0.72 7.40
CA GLY A 90 -2.00 1.05 5.99
C GLY A 90 -0.61 1.13 5.38
N VAL A 91 -0.40 0.46 4.25
CA VAL A 91 0.87 0.44 3.52
C VAL A 91 0.65 0.89 2.09
N ILE A 92 1.58 1.68 1.58
CA ILE A 92 1.65 2.12 0.19
C ILE A 92 2.91 1.51 -0.42
N ILE A 93 2.71 0.77 -1.51
CA ILE A 93 3.72 -0.02 -2.19
C ILE A 93 3.85 0.49 -3.62
N HIS A 94 5.07 0.75 -4.07
CA HIS A 94 5.38 0.89 -5.48
C HIS A 94 5.47 -0.49 -6.12
N LEU A 95 4.84 -0.68 -7.28
CA LEU A 95 4.96 -1.90 -8.08
C LEU A 95 5.96 -1.73 -9.22
#